data_AF-A0A920QZS4-F1
#
_entry.id   AF-A0A920QZS4-F1
#
_cell.length_a   1.000
_cell.length_b   1.000
_cell.length_c   1.000
_cell.angle_alpha   90.00
_cell.angle_beta   90.00
_cell.angle_gamma   90.00
#
_symmetry.space_group_name_H-M   'P 1'
#
loop_
_entity.id
_entity.type
_entity.pdbx_description
1 polymer ?
#
loop_
_entity_poly.entity_id
_entity_poly.type
_entity_poly.pdbx_seq_one_letter_code
_entity_poly.pdbx_strand_id
1 'polypeptide(L)'
;MTVVPQNIVISLSGAWEWQDQSKEELKEIFTAEMARTFPRLELPSLAFHGCKNAEATFRVSVGSLASRLPQKTPVPGFYLAGDWTDTGWPSTMESAVRSGNLAADCVAEDIANR
;
A
#
# COMPACT_ATOMS: atom_id res chain seq x y z
N MET A 1 37.67 -4.25 -4.83
CA MET A 1 36.37 -3.85 -5.41
C MET A 1 35.35 -3.86 -4.29
N THR A 2 34.69 -2.74 -4.04
CA THR A 2 33.61 -2.66 -3.04
C THR A 2 32.38 -3.30 -3.65
N VAL A 3 31.89 -4.39 -3.05
CA VAL A 3 30.64 -5.03 -3.49
C VAL A 3 29.49 -4.14 -3.02
N VAL A 4 28.72 -3.60 -3.97
CA VAL A 4 27.47 -2.90 -3.63
C VAL A 4 26.41 -3.96 -3.34
N PRO A 5 25.71 -3.90 -2.19
CA PRO A 5 24.65 -4.84 -1.90
C PRO A 5 23.53 -4.71 -2.94
N GLN A 6 23.13 -5.83 -3.53
CA GLN A 6 21.97 -5.91 -4.40
C GLN A 6 20.74 -6.35 -3.59
N ASN A 7 19.60 -5.74 -3.86
CA ASN A 7 18.34 -6.07 -3.17
C ASN A 7 17.34 -6.62 -4.19
N ILE A 8 16.66 -7.70 -3.83
CA ILE A 8 15.49 -8.21 -4.55
C ILE A 8 14.27 -7.92 -3.70
N VAL A 9 13.26 -7.29 -4.30
CA VAL A 9 12.00 -6.97 -3.64
C VAL A 9 10.91 -7.90 -4.15
N ILE A 10 10.24 -8.57 -3.23
CA ILE A 10 9.09 -9.42 -3.51
C ILE A 10 7.87 -8.72 -2.93
N SER A 11 6.94 -8.30 -3.79
CA SER A 11 5.68 -7.69 -3.38
C SER A 11 4.54 -8.67 -3.66
N LEU A 12 3.78 -9.00 -2.61
CA LEU A 12 2.64 -9.90 -2.67
C LEU A 12 1.40 -9.16 -2.18
N SER A 13 0.46 -8.93 -3.09
CA SER A 13 -0.88 -8.43 -2.75
C SER A 13 -1.83 -9.60 -2.49
N GLY A 14 -2.82 -9.42 -1.59
CA GLY A 14 -3.73 -10.52 -1.24
C GLY A 14 -3.04 -11.68 -0.54
N ALA A 15 -1.98 -11.41 0.23
CA ALA A 15 -1.10 -12.41 0.84
C ALA A 15 -1.69 -13.10 2.09
N TRP A 16 -3.00 -13.40 2.09
CA TRP A 16 -3.71 -13.96 3.25
C TRP A 16 -3.10 -15.31 3.70
N GLU A 17 -2.72 -16.15 2.74
CA GLU A 17 -2.09 -17.46 2.99
C GLU A 17 -0.72 -17.36 3.70
N TRP A 18 -0.11 -16.18 3.66
CA TRP A 18 1.24 -15.91 4.18
C TRP A 18 1.23 -15.12 5.48
N GLN A 19 0.04 -14.67 5.93
CA GLN A 19 -0.10 -13.74 7.05
C GLN A 19 0.45 -14.33 8.35
N ASP A 20 0.16 -15.59 8.62
CA ASP A 20 0.50 -16.26 9.88
C ASP A 20 1.84 -17.01 9.84
N GLN A 21 2.47 -17.14 8.67
CA GLN A 21 3.76 -17.81 8.54
C GLN A 21 4.88 -17.03 9.24
N SER A 22 5.84 -17.72 9.85
CA SER A 22 7.00 -17.09 10.47
C SER A 22 7.93 -16.42 9.44
N LYS A 23 8.81 -15.53 9.90
CA LYS A 23 9.80 -14.89 9.05
C LYS A 23 10.77 -15.92 8.44
N GLU A 24 11.09 -16.96 9.20
CA GLU A 24 12.00 -18.04 8.85
C GLU A 24 11.39 -18.91 7.75
N GLU A 25 10.12 -19.32 7.89
CA GLU A 25 9.40 -20.07 6.85
C GLU A 25 9.32 -19.28 5.53
N LEU A 26 8.96 -17.99 5.61
CA LEU A 26 8.92 -17.10 4.44
C LEU A 26 10.29 -16.96 3.77
N LYS A 27 11.36 -16.85 4.57
CA LYS A 27 12.73 -16.78 4.06
C LYS A 27 13.08 -18.04 3.28
N GLU A 28 12.77 -19.21 3.80
CA GLU A 28 13.05 -20.49 3.14
C GLU A 28 12.30 -20.60 1.81
N ILE A 29 10.99 -20.34 1.82
CA ILE A 29 10.14 -20.41 0.61
C ILE A 29 10.65 -19.46 -0.47
N PHE A 30 10.83 -18.17 -0.14
CA PHE A 30 11.25 -17.20 -1.13
C PHE A 30 12.69 -17.39 -1.60
N THR A 31 13.59 -17.89 -0.75
CA THR A 31 14.96 -18.23 -1.18
C THR A 31 14.96 -19.39 -2.17
N ALA A 32 14.13 -20.41 -1.95
CA ALA A 32 13.97 -21.51 -2.89
C ALA A 32 13.42 -21.03 -4.25
N GLU A 33 12.38 -20.19 -4.26
CA GLU A 33 11.82 -19.63 -5.50
C GLU A 33 12.81 -18.69 -6.22
N MET A 34 13.60 -17.91 -5.49
CA MET A 34 14.68 -17.11 -6.07
C MET A 34 15.74 -17.99 -6.73
N ALA A 35 16.18 -19.08 -6.10
CA ALA A 35 17.15 -20.00 -6.69
C ALA A 35 16.62 -20.66 -7.97
N ARG A 36 15.32 -20.99 -8.01
CA ARG A 36 14.65 -21.49 -9.22
C ARG A 36 14.58 -20.45 -10.33
N THR A 37 14.25 -19.21 -9.99
CA THR A 37 14.09 -18.10 -10.94
C THR A 37 15.45 -17.60 -11.48
N PHE A 38 16.47 -17.60 -10.63
CA PHE A 38 17.82 -17.11 -10.92
C PHE A 38 18.86 -18.21 -10.70
N PRO A 39 18.92 -19.23 -11.57
CA PRO A 39 19.74 -20.44 -11.36
C PRO A 39 21.27 -20.18 -11.39
N ARG A 40 21.69 -19.01 -11.85
CA ARG A 40 23.11 -18.58 -11.86
C ARG A 40 23.48 -17.69 -10.68
N LEU A 41 22.52 -17.41 -9.79
CA LEU A 41 22.75 -16.57 -8.63
C LEU A 41 23.39 -17.41 -7.53
N GLU A 42 24.64 -17.10 -7.19
CA GLU A 42 25.27 -17.64 -5.99
C GLU A 42 24.74 -16.87 -4.77
N LEU A 43 24.22 -17.59 -3.76
CA LEU A 43 23.56 -17.02 -2.58
C LEU A 43 24.35 -17.28 -1.28
N PRO A 44 25.62 -16.85 -1.15
CA PRO A 44 26.45 -17.22 -0.01
C PRO A 44 26.03 -16.54 1.31
N SER A 45 25.25 -15.45 1.27
CA SER A 45 24.64 -14.84 2.47
C SER A 45 23.47 -13.90 2.13
N LEU A 46 22.24 -14.29 2.50
CA LEU A 46 21.03 -13.49 2.29
C LEU A 46 20.55 -12.88 3.61
N ALA A 47 20.55 -11.55 3.66
CA ALA A 47 19.79 -10.81 4.67
C ALA A 47 18.32 -10.76 4.25
N PHE A 48 17.41 -11.20 5.13
CA PHE A 48 15.98 -11.25 4.86
C PHE A 48 15.23 -10.30 5.78
N HIS A 49 14.43 -9.42 5.18
CA HIS A 49 13.56 -8.47 5.88
C HIS A 49 12.14 -8.63 5.33
N GLY A 50 11.20 -8.96 6.21
CA GLY A 50 9.79 -9.07 5.87
C GLY A 50 9.01 -7.97 6.57
N CYS A 51 8.05 -7.38 5.85
CA CYS A 51 7.06 -6.47 6.40
C CYS A 51 5.68 -6.99 5.97
N LYS A 52 4.76 -7.13 6.92
CA LYS A 52 3.39 -7.59 6.68
C LYS A 52 2.43 -6.50 7.11
N ASN A 53 1.59 -6.05 6.20
CA ASN A 53 0.59 -5.02 6.46
C ASN A 53 -0.79 -5.56 6.05
N ALA A 54 -1.46 -6.26 6.96
CA ALA A 54 -2.74 -6.91 6.69
C ALA A 54 -3.86 -5.91 6.31
N GLU A 55 -3.78 -4.70 6.85
CA GLU A 55 -4.75 -3.62 6.64
C GLU A 55 -4.16 -2.44 5.85
N ALA A 56 -3.19 -2.73 4.95
CA ALA A 56 -2.46 -1.68 4.22
C ALA A 56 -3.36 -0.80 3.34
N THR A 57 -4.30 -1.43 2.64
CA THR A 57 -5.27 -0.79 1.76
C THR A 57 -6.59 -1.55 1.85
N PHE A 58 -7.72 -0.86 1.71
CA PHE A 58 -9.00 -1.56 1.67
C PHE A 58 -9.11 -2.46 0.42
N ARG A 59 -9.94 -3.49 0.52
CA ARG A 59 -10.20 -4.40 -0.61
C ARG A 59 -11.15 -3.73 -1.61
N VAL A 60 -10.68 -3.56 -2.84
CA VAL A 60 -11.53 -3.11 -3.95
C VAL A 60 -12.35 -4.29 -4.47
N SER A 61 -13.63 -4.35 -4.08
CA SER A 61 -14.62 -5.31 -4.58
C SER A 61 -15.68 -4.62 -5.43
N VAL A 62 -16.55 -5.42 -6.07
CA VAL A 62 -17.74 -4.88 -6.72
C VAL A 62 -18.53 -4.03 -5.72
N GLY A 63 -18.92 -2.82 -6.13
CA GLY A 63 -19.63 -1.87 -5.28
C GLY A 63 -18.75 -0.93 -4.45
N SER A 64 -17.44 -1.17 -4.33
CA SER A 64 -16.57 -0.34 -3.46
C SER A 64 -16.59 1.16 -3.80
N LEU A 65 -16.75 1.53 -5.08
CA LEU A 65 -16.85 2.93 -5.48
C LEU A 65 -18.04 3.64 -4.83
N ALA A 66 -19.19 2.97 -4.72
CA ALA A 66 -20.40 3.55 -4.15
C ALA A 66 -20.30 3.77 -2.62
N SER A 67 -19.36 3.10 -1.96
CA SER A 67 -19.13 3.25 -0.52
C SER A 67 -18.10 4.34 -0.17
N ARG A 68 -17.44 4.93 -1.17
CA ARG A 68 -16.43 5.97 -0.92
C ARG A 68 -17.11 7.29 -0.65
N LEU A 69 -16.71 7.95 0.43
CA LEU A 69 -17.25 9.26 0.82
C LEU A 69 -16.47 10.40 0.15
N PRO A 70 -17.14 11.51 -0.22
CA PRO A 70 -16.46 12.71 -0.67
C PRO A 70 -15.68 13.38 0.48
N GLN A 71 -14.81 14.34 0.15
CA GLN A 71 -13.97 15.02 1.14
C GLN A 71 -14.77 15.91 2.10
N LYS A 72 -15.86 16.54 1.61
CA LYS A 72 -16.76 17.35 2.42
C LYS A 72 -17.81 16.48 3.11
N THR A 73 -17.85 16.51 4.43
CA THR A 73 -18.85 15.76 5.21
C THR A 73 -20.05 16.63 5.57
N PRO A 74 -21.17 16.04 6.02
CA PRO A 74 -22.31 16.79 6.56
C PRO A 74 -22.02 17.51 7.89
N VAL A 75 -20.89 17.20 8.56
CA VAL A 75 -20.54 17.78 9.85
C VAL A 75 -19.70 19.05 9.61
N PRO A 76 -20.16 20.25 10.05
CA PRO A 76 -19.44 21.48 9.81
C PRO A 76 -18.01 21.45 10.36
N GLY A 77 -17.03 21.79 9.52
CA GLY A 77 -15.62 21.79 9.90
C GLY A 77 -14.97 20.41 9.97
N PHE A 78 -15.65 19.34 9.52
CA PHE A 78 -15.10 17.99 9.47
C PHE A 78 -14.96 17.52 8.02
N TYR A 79 -13.75 17.12 7.63
CA TYR A 79 -13.38 16.74 6.26
C TYR A 79 -12.62 15.41 6.27
N LEU A 80 -12.67 14.69 5.16
CA LEU A 80 -12.01 13.40 4.98
C LEU A 80 -10.89 13.51 3.94
N ALA A 81 -9.77 12.84 4.21
CA ALA A 81 -8.69 12.67 3.26
C ALA A 81 -8.09 11.26 3.40
N GLY A 82 -7.72 10.67 2.26
CA GLY A 82 -7.19 9.31 2.16
C GLY A 82 -7.46 8.71 0.78
N ASP A 83 -6.67 7.75 0.36
CA ASP A 83 -6.83 7.05 -0.92
C ASP A 83 -8.16 6.28 -1.06
N TRP A 84 -8.80 6.00 0.07
CA TRP A 84 -10.10 5.35 0.22
C TRP A 84 -11.30 6.29 0.03
N THR A 85 -11.10 7.61 -0.01
CA THR A 85 -12.20 8.57 -0.27
C THR A 85 -12.58 8.57 -1.75
N ASP A 86 -13.69 9.24 -2.08
CA ASP A 86 -14.14 9.39 -3.45
C ASP A 86 -13.28 10.42 -4.21
N THR A 87 -12.21 9.94 -4.82
CA THR A 87 -11.30 10.73 -5.66
C THR A 87 -11.54 10.52 -7.16
N GLY A 88 -12.40 9.56 -7.50
CA GLY A 88 -12.53 8.96 -8.83
C GLY A 88 -11.36 8.05 -9.25
N TRP A 89 -10.33 7.85 -8.42
CA TRP A 89 -9.09 7.12 -8.77
C TRP A 89 -8.96 5.81 -7.96
N PRO A 90 -8.20 4.80 -8.43
CA PRO A 90 -7.87 3.61 -7.64
C PRO A 90 -7.12 3.96 -6.33
N SER A 91 -7.24 3.11 -5.30
CA SER A 91 -6.54 3.28 -4.00
C SER A 91 -5.02 3.20 -4.22
N THR A 92 -4.36 4.35 -4.28
CA THR A 92 -2.97 4.52 -4.68
C THR A 92 -2.37 5.72 -3.95
N MET A 93 -1.05 5.86 -3.97
CA MET A 93 -0.37 7.03 -3.41
C MET A 93 -0.85 8.33 -4.10
N GLU A 94 -1.07 8.28 -5.41
CA GLU A 94 -1.58 9.40 -6.19
C GLU A 94 -3.01 9.77 -5.80
N SER A 95 -3.87 8.77 -5.53
CA SER A 95 -5.21 9.01 -4.97
C SER A 95 -5.16 9.61 -3.58
N ALA A 96 -4.23 9.19 -2.71
CA ALA A 96 -4.05 9.80 -1.39
C ALA A 96 -3.70 11.30 -1.50
N VAL A 97 -2.74 11.65 -2.37
CA VAL A 97 -2.36 13.05 -2.61
C VAL A 97 -3.53 13.84 -3.18
N ARG A 98 -4.22 13.28 -4.20
CA ARG A 98 -5.40 13.91 -4.80
C ARG A 98 -6.50 14.16 -3.77
N SER A 99 -6.79 13.17 -2.92
CA SER A 99 -7.76 13.28 -1.83
C SER A 99 -7.41 14.40 -0.85
N GLY A 100 -6.14 14.49 -0.45
CA GLY A 100 -5.65 15.57 0.41
C GLY A 100 -5.86 16.95 -0.20
N ASN A 101 -5.57 17.13 -1.48
CA ASN A 101 -5.79 18.39 -2.18
C ASN A 101 -7.29 18.74 -2.24
N LEU A 102 -8.15 17.79 -2.62
CA LEU A 102 -9.60 18.00 -2.65
C LEU A 102 -10.17 18.38 -1.28
N ALA A 103 -9.64 17.80 -0.20
CA ALA A 103 -10.05 18.13 1.16
C ALA A 103 -9.59 19.54 1.56
N ALA A 104 -8.37 19.93 1.18
CA ALA A 104 -7.86 21.28 1.40
C ALA A 104 -8.69 22.34 0.64
N ASP A 105 -9.10 22.05 -0.60
CA ASP A 105 -9.98 22.93 -1.38
C ASP A 105 -11.33 23.12 -0.67
N CYS A 106 -11.94 22.04 -0.17
CA CYS A 106 -13.20 22.11 0.61
C CYS A 106 -13.05 22.97 1.87
N VAL A 107 -11.91 22.86 2.58
CA VAL A 107 -11.60 23.67 3.76
C VAL A 107 -11.47 25.15 3.39
N ALA A 108 -10.74 25.45 2.31
CA ALA A 108 -10.52 26.82 1.86
C ALA A 108 -11.84 27.50 1.44
N GLU A 109 -12.70 26.78 0.72
CA GLU A 109 -14.03 27.26 0.35
C GLU A 109 -14.90 27.58 1.59
N ASP A 110 -14.95 26.68 2.58
CA ASP A 110 -15.75 26.91 3.79
C ASP A 110 -15.20 28.03 4.68
N ILE A 111 -13.89 28.26 4.68
CA ILE A 111 -13.29 29.42 5.36
C ILE A 111 -13.66 30.71 4.64
N ALA A 112 -13.64 30.73 3.30
CA ALA A 112 -13.97 31.91 2.51
C ALA A 112 -15.46 32.30 2.59
N ASN A 113 -16.35 31.33 2.86
CA ASN A 113 -17.79 31.52 2.96
C ASN A 113 -18.30 31.83 4.39
N ARG A 114 -17.40 31.96 5.37
CA ARG A 114 -17.73 32.39 6.74
C ARG A 114 -17.67 33.90 6.88
#